data_AF-A0A2K1FR67-F1
#
_entry.id   AF-A0A2K1FR67-F1
#
_cell.length_a   1.000
_cell.length_b   1.000
_cell.length_c   1.000
_cell.angle_alpha   90.00
_cell.angle_beta   90.00
_cell.angle_gamma   90.00
#
_symmetry.space_group_name_H-M   'P 1'
#
loop_
_entity.id
_entity.type
_entity.pdbx_description
1 polymer ?
#
loop_
_entity_poly.entity_id
_entity_poly.type
_entity_poly.pdbx_seq_one_letter_code
_entity_poly.pdbx_strand_id
1 'polypeptide(L)' 'MSFVLRFRGEGPAYERAKAVADAMGLPMEDYLLACIAEGNKMLRTRHLPLDAELDEPAFIRRGLSLEGI' A
#
# COMPACT_ATOMS: atom_id res chain seq x y z
N MET A 1 9.50 9.71 12.28
CA MET A 1 8.27 8.99 12.66
C MET A 1 8.18 7.72 11.82
N SER A 2 7.95 6.57 12.46
CA SER A 2 7.69 5.30 11.79
C SER A 2 6.18 5.07 11.80
N PHE A 3 5.57 4.94 10.63
CA PHE A 3 4.14 4.61 10.51
C PHE A 3 4.01 3.09 10.39
N VAL A 4 3.29 2.47 11.32
CA VAL A 4 3.01 1.03 11.28
C VAL A 4 1.75 0.81 10.46
N LEU A 5 1.88 0.15 9.31
CA LEU A 5 0.74 -0.24 8.49
C LEU A 5 0.00 -1.40 9.16
N ARG A 6 -1.32 -1.26 9.34
CA ARG A 6 -2.18 -2.33 9.83
C ARG A 6 -3.02 -2.87 8.71
N PHE A 7 -2.85 -4.15 8.42
CA PHE A 7 -3.64 -4.86 7.42
C PHE A 7 -4.74 -5.66 8.11
N ARG A 8 -5.90 -5.74 7.45
CA ARG A 8 -6.96 -6.63 7.90
C ARG A 8 -6.50 -8.08 7.69
N GLY A 9 -6.33 -8.81 8.78
CA GLY A 9 -5.81 -10.19 8.80
C GLY A 9 -6.84 -11.29 8.50
N GLU A 10 -7.92 -10.96 7.80
CA GLU A 10 -9.05 -11.87 7.58
C GLU A 10 -9.81 -11.56 6.27
N GLY A 11 -10.53 -12.56 5.77
CA GLY A 11 -11.43 -12.46 4.62
C GLY A 11 -10.81 -12.93 3.29
N PRO A 12 -11.62 -13.03 2.22
CA PRO A 12 -11.23 -13.73 1.00
C PRO A 12 -9.98 -13.15 0.31
N ALA A 13 -9.79 -11.83 0.39
CA ALA A 13 -8.62 -11.19 -0.18
C ALA A 13 -7.33 -11.49 0.61
N TYR A 14 -7.44 -11.49 1.94
CA TYR A 14 -6.33 -11.84 2.83
C TYR A 14 -5.92 -13.31 2.64
N GLU A 15 -6.87 -14.24 2.61
CA GLU A 15 -6.58 -15.67 2.41
C GLU A 15 -5.85 -15.94 1.09
N ARG A 16 -6.28 -15.28 0.00
CA ARG A 16 -5.58 -15.39 -1.29
C ARG A 16 -4.16 -14.84 -1.22
N ALA A 17 -3.98 -13.68 -0.61
CA ALA A 17 -2.65 -13.08 -0.45
C ALA A 17 -1.74 -13.93 0.44
N LYS A 18 -2.28 -14.51 1.53
CA LYS A 18 -1.58 -15.41 2.43
C LYS A 18 -1.11 -16.68 1.70
N ALA A 19 -1.97 -17.31 0.90
CA ALA A 19 -1.59 -18.49 0.14
C ALA A 19 -0.41 -18.22 -0.82
N VAL A 20 -0.36 -17.04 -1.44
CA VAL A 20 0.76 -16.63 -2.28
C VAL A 20 2.02 -16.35 -1.45
N ALA A 21 1.89 -15.61 -0.35
CA ALA A 21 3.02 -15.34 0.56
C ALA A 21 3.65 -16.63 1.10
N ASP A 22 2.81 -17.58 1.54
CA ASP A 22 3.24 -18.90 2.01
C ASP A 22 3.98 -19.68 0.91
N ALA A 23 3.44 -19.68 -0.32
CA ALA A 23 4.08 -20.35 -1.46
C ALA A 23 5.43 -19.72 -1.85
N MET A 24 5.62 -18.43 -1.55
CA MET A 24 6.88 -17.71 -1.76
C MET A 24 7.84 -17.81 -0.57
N GLY A 25 7.42 -18.40 0.55
CA GLY A 25 8.20 -18.46 1.79
C GLY A 25 8.41 -17.09 2.43
N LEU A 26 7.49 -16.16 2.22
CA LEU A 26 7.59 -14.79 2.73
C LEU A 26 6.65 -14.56 3.93
N PRO A 27 7.07 -13.76 4.93
CA PRO A 27 6.16 -13.18 5.88
C PRO A 27 5.08 -12.36 5.17
N MET A 28 3.85 -12.39 5.72
CA MET A 28 2.72 -11.70 5.12
C MET A 28 2.94 -10.18 5.01
N GLU A 29 3.61 -9.59 6.00
CA GLU A 29 3.94 -8.16 6.00
C GLU A 29 4.87 -7.79 4.84
N ASP A 30 5.94 -8.57 4.65
CA ASP A 30 6.90 -8.36 3.56
C ASP A 30 6.24 -8.50 2.19
N TYR A 31 5.37 -9.50 2.03
CA TYR A 31 4.60 -9.71 0.81
C TYR A 31 3.71 -8.49 0.50
N LEU A 32 2.97 -7.98 1.49
CA LEU A 32 2.09 -6.83 1.31
C LEU A 32 2.86 -5.54 0.98
N LEU A 33 4.00 -5.32 1.65
CA LEU A 33 4.88 -4.19 1.35
C LEU A 33 5.42 -4.27 -0.08
N ALA A 34 5.81 -5.46 -0.55
CA ALA A 34 6.25 -5.66 -1.92
C ALA A 34 5.14 -5.37 -2.94
N CYS A 35 3.90 -5.82 -2.67
CA CYS A 35 2.75 -5.50 -3.51
C CYS A 35 2.46 -4.00 -3.58
N ILE A 36 2.56 -3.27 -2.46
CA ILE A 36 2.38 -1.81 -2.42
C ILE A 36 3.46 -1.13 -3.27
N ALA A 37 4.73 -1.53 -3.12
CA ALA A 37 5.83 -0.97 -3.88
C ALA A 37 5.63 -1.19 -5.39
N GLU A 38 5.25 -2.40 -5.81
CA GLU A 38 5.05 -2.72 -7.21
C GLU A 38 3.81 -2.02 -7.80
N GLY A 39 2.71 -1.99 -7.04
CA GLY A 39 1.52 -1.24 -7.42
C GLY A 39 1.81 0.26 -7.62
N ASN A 40 2.59 0.87 -6.72
CA ASN A 40 3.01 2.27 -6.85
C ASN A 40 3.85 2.51 -8.12
N LYS A 41 4.78 1.60 -8.46
CA LYS A 41 5.54 1.69 -9.72
C LYS A 41 4.60 1.62 -10.91
N MET A 42 3.69 0.65 -10.96
CA MET A 42 2.74 0.50 -12.06
C MET A 42 1.84 1.72 -12.22
N LEU A 43 1.35 2.30 -11.11
CA LEU A 43 0.54 3.50 -11.14
C LEU A 43 1.32 4.70 -11.70
N ARG A 44 2.58 4.87 -11.30
CA ARG A 44 3.50 5.89 -11.85
C ARG A 44 3.77 5.70 -13.34
N THR A 45 4.00 4.47 -13.79
CA THR A 45 4.31 4.17 -15.19
C THR A 45 3.10 4.30 -16.11
N ARG A 46 1.88 4.05 -15.60
CA ARG A 46 0.63 4.11 -16.38
C ARG A 46 0.00 5.51 -16.44
N HIS A 47 0.48 6.47 -15.65
CA HIS A 47 -0.03 7.84 -15.67
C HIS A 47 0.82 8.75 -16.56
N LEU A 48 0.19 9.26 -17.63
CA LEU A 48 0.45 10.59 -18.21
C LEU A 48 0.54 11.65 -17.09
N PRO A 49 1.28 12.77 -17.28
CA PRO A 49 1.79 13.61 -16.19
C PRO A 49 0.73 13.83 -15.14
N LEU A 50 0.98 13.28 -13.95
CA LEU A 50 0.15 13.52 -12.79
C LEU A 50 0.09 15.03 -12.61
N ASP A 51 -1.12 15.60 -12.59
CA ASP A 51 -1.34 16.89 -11.96
C ASP A 51 -0.61 16.87 -10.62
N ALA A 52 0.19 17.90 -10.35
CA ALA A 52 1.04 17.99 -9.16
C ALA A 52 0.27 17.73 -7.84
N GLU A 53 -1.06 17.86 -7.87
CA GLU A 53 -1.95 17.48 -6.79
C GLU A 53 -1.85 16.02 -6.36
N LEU A 54 -1.49 15.08 -7.24
CA LEU A 54 -1.43 13.65 -6.91
C LEU A 54 -0.08 13.19 -6.34
N ASP A 55 0.95 14.05 -6.33
CA ASP A 55 2.23 13.77 -5.66
C ASP A 55 2.06 13.74 -4.13
N GLU A 56 1.10 14.49 -3.60
CA GLU A 56 0.81 14.45 -2.17
C GLU A 56 0.06 13.17 -1.79
N PRO A 57 0.43 12.49 -0.69
CA PRO A 57 -0.31 11.36 -0.17
C PRO A 57 -1.82 11.66 -0.04
N ALA A 58 -2.66 10.67 -0.36
CA ALA A 58 -4.12 10.87 -0.44
C ALA A 58 -4.77 11.41 0.85
N PHE A 59 -4.13 11.24 2.02
CA PHE A 59 -4.61 11.82 3.27
C PHE A 59 -4.40 13.35 3.31
N ILE A 60 -3.28 13.86 2.79
CA ILE A 60 -3.00 15.30 2.70
C ILE A 60 -4.02 15.95 1.76
N ARG A 61 -4.27 15.35 0.59
CA ARG A 61 -5.28 15.82 -0.38
C ARG A 61 -6.70 15.86 0.18
N ARG A 62 -7.00 15.02 1.17
CA ARG A 62 -8.30 14.97 1.85
C ARG A 62 -8.38 15.92 3.05
N GLY A 63 -7.36 16.76 3.27
CA GLY A 63 -7.30 17.69 4.40
C GLY A 63 -7.07 17.00 5.74
N LEU A 64 -6.57 15.75 5.75
CA LEU A 64 -6.25 15.04 6.98
C LEU A 64 -4.84 15.44 7.42
N SER A 65 -4.76 16.20 8.51
CA SER A 65 -3.48 16.55 9.15
C SER A 65 -2.90 15.34 9.88
N LEU A 66 -1.59 15.14 9.76
CA LEU A 66 -0.85 14.14 10.54
C LEU A 66 -0.73 14.50 12.03
N GLU A 67 -1.19 15.70 12.45
CA GLU A 67 -1.11 16.17 13.84
C GLU A 67 -2.13 15.53 14.80
N GLY A 68 -2.84 14.47 14.38
CA GLY A 68 -3.91 13.86 15.19
C GLY A 68 -4.03 12.35 15.13
N ILE A 69 -2.99 11.61 14.70
CA ILE A 69 -2.93 10.14 14.73
C ILE A 69 -1.77 9.68 15.61
#